data_AF-A0A3D6EVR8-F1
#
_entry.id   AF-A0A3D6EVR8-F1
#
_cell.length_a   1.000
_cell.length_b   1.000
_cell.length_c   1.000
_cell.angle_alpha   90.00
_cell.angle_beta   90.00
_cell.angle_gamma   90.00
#
_symmetry.space_group_name_H-M   'P 1'
#
loop_
_entity.id
_entity.type
_entity.pdbx_description
1 polymer ?
#
loop_
_entity_poly.entity_id
_entity_poly.type
_entity_poly.pdbx_seq_one_letter_code
_entity_poly.pdbx_strand_id
1 'polypeptide(L)'
;MKTYVEPSYTPVHYEYREIIEEEIVKQRSGKVFYFNQTGVVDSLEGMVVALTEVTGKGLFINLDTHATIRIDRIITLFGIPGAAYNEYDAHANACMECNYGEDWE
;
A
#
# COMPACT_ATOMS: atom_id res chain seq x y z
N MET A 1 -5.49 -0.84 -26.07
CA MET A 1 -5.44 -1.49 -24.74
C MET A 1 -4.04 -1.30 -24.19
N LYS A 2 -3.88 -0.53 -23.09
CA LYS A 2 -2.59 -0.48 -22.39
C LYS A 2 -2.44 -1.81 -21.65
N THR A 3 -1.55 -2.67 -22.12
CA THR A 3 -1.13 -3.87 -21.41
C THR A 3 -0.42 -3.40 -20.14
N TYR A 4 -1.08 -3.52 -18.99
CA TYR A 4 -0.44 -3.26 -17.71
C TYR A 4 0.51 -4.42 -17.42
N VAL A 5 1.80 -4.12 -17.41
CA VAL A 5 2.82 -5.03 -16.90
C VAL A 5 2.66 -5.06 -15.39
N GLU A 6 2.38 -6.23 -14.81
CA GLU A 6 2.38 -6.37 -13.35
C GLU A 6 3.77 -5.95 -12.83
N PRO A 7 3.89 -4.88 -12.04
CA PRO A 7 5.18 -4.45 -11.53
C PRO A 7 5.79 -5.55 -10.67
N SER A 8 7.08 -5.76 -10.89
CA SER A 8 7.93 -6.66 -10.10
C SER A 8 7.76 -6.37 -8.62
N TYR A 9 7.76 -7.43 -7.81
CA TYR A 9 7.62 -7.29 -6.36
C TYR A 9 8.76 -6.43 -5.78
N THR A 10 8.41 -5.33 -5.12
CA THR A 10 9.38 -4.52 -4.38
C THR A 10 9.62 -5.17 -3.01
N PRO A 11 10.88 -5.39 -2.60
CA PRO A 11 11.17 -5.91 -1.27
C PRO A 11 10.56 -5.01 -0.20
N VAL A 12 9.76 -5.63 0.67
CA VAL A 12 9.14 -4.95 1.81
C VAL A 12 9.97 -5.23 3.05
N HIS A 13 10.19 -4.18 3.86
CA HIS A 13 10.89 -4.29 5.12
C HIS A 13 10.21 -5.31 6.05
N TYR A 14 11.03 -6.13 6.71
CA TYR A 14 10.54 -7.18 7.62
C TYR A 14 9.65 -6.61 8.73
N GLU A 15 9.99 -5.42 9.25
CA GLU A 15 9.22 -4.69 10.25
C GLU A 15 7.74 -4.48 9.85
N TYR A 16 7.47 -4.34 8.54
CA TYR A 16 6.09 -4.18 8.08
C TYR A 16 5.28 -5.48 8.13
N ARG A 17 5.94 -6.64 8.00
CA ARG A 17 5.29 -7.93 8.22
C ARG A 17 4.88 -8.07 9.69
N GLU A 18 5.73 -7.66 10.61
CA GLU A 18 5.44 -7.72 12.05
C GLU A 18 4.21 -6.86 12.41
N ILE A 19 4.13 -5.65 11.87
CA ILE A 19 2.96 -4.78 12.01
C ILE A 19 1.67 -5.46 11.52
N ILE A 20 1.73 -6.13 10.35
CA ILE A 20 0.57 -6.84 9.81
C ILE A 20 0.15 -7.99 10.74
N GLU A 21 1.11 -8.79 11.20
CA GLU A 21 0.85 -9.91 12.13
C GLU A 21 0.25 -9.40 13.45
N GLU A 22 0.74 -8.28 13.99
CA GLU A 22 0.14 -7.65 15.17
C GLU A 22 -1.31 -7.20 14.93
N GLU A 23 -1.62 -6.60 13.77
CA GLU A 23 -2.99 -6.20 13.45
C GLU A 23 -3.92 -7.40 13.22
N ILE A 24 -3.41 -8.53 12.72
CA ILE A 24 -4.15 -9.80 12.64
C ILE A 24 -4.52 -10.28 14.05
N VAL A 25 -3.57 -10.25 15.00
CA VAL A 25 -3.82 -10.65 16.39
C VAL A 25 -4.83 -9.74 17.07
N LYS A 26 -4.81 -8.43 16.78
CA LYS A 26 -5.77 -7.45 17.33
C LYS A 26 -7.18 -7.62 16.78
N GLN A 27 -7.36 -8.31 15.64
CA GLN A 27 -8.65 -8.51 14.98
C GLN A 27 -9.44 -7.20 14.80
N ARG A 28 -8.71 -6.13 14.46
CA ARG A 28 -9.28 -4.81 14.24
C ARG A 28 -9.76 -4.69 12.80
N SER A 29 -10.95 -4.11 12.62
CA SER A 29 -11.38 -3.60 11.32
C SER A 29 -10.88 -2.17 11.12
N GLY A 30 -10.48 -1.86 9.90
CA GLY A 30 -10.12 -0.50 9.52
C GLY A 30 -9.98 -0.36 8.02
N LYS A 31 -9.61 0.85 7.60
CA LYS A 31 -9.38 1.16 6.19
C LYS A 31 -7.93 0.91 5.79
N VAL A 32 -7.75 0.26 4.65
CA VAL A 32 -6.48 0.03 3.98
C VAL A 32 -6.47 0.85 2.70
N PHE A 33 -5.47 1.71 2.54
CA PHE A 33 -5.23 2.45 1.31
C PHE A 33 -4.09 1.79 0.55
N TYR A 34 -4.27 1.54 -0.74
CA TYR A 34 -3.30 0.82 -1.57
C TYR A 34 -3.33 1.31 -3.01
N PHE A 35 -2.25 1.07 -3.75
CA PHE A 35 -2.26 1.24 -5.19
C PHE A 35 -2.88 0.03 -5.88
N ASN A 36 -3.98 0.24 -6.60
CA ASN A 36 -4.64 -0.82 -7.35
C ASN A 36 -3.81 -1.26 -8.57
N GLN A 37 -4.33 -2.20 -9.36
CA GLN A 37 -3.63 -2.72 -10.55
C GLN A 37 -3.34 -1.64 -11.60
N THR A 38 -4.15 -0.57 -11.63
CA THR A 38 -3.97 0.56 -12.55
C THR A 38 -2.99 1.62 -12.03
N GLY A 39 -2.44 1.44 -10.81
CA GLY A 39 -1.57 2.42 -10.16
C GLY A 39 -2.33 3.62 -9.58
N VAL A 40 -3.65 3.49 -9.41
CA VAL A 40 -4.49 4.53 -8.78
C VAL A 40 -4.69 4.16 -7.31
N VAL A 41 -4.73 5.18 -6.44
CA VAL A 41 -5.04 5.01 -5.02
C VAL A 41 -6.47 4.52 -4.87
N ASP A 42 -6.61 3.39 -4.19
CA ASP A 42 -7.89 2.78 -3.87
C ASP A 42 -7.93 2.48 -2.36
N SER A 43 -9.12 2.24 -1.84
CA SER A 43 -9.29 1.94 -0.43
C SER A 43 -10.32 0.87 -0.18
N LEU A 44 -10.02 -0.01 0.78
CA LEU A 44 -10.94 -1.04 1.22
C LEU A 44 -11.01 -1.05 2.73
N GLU A 45 -12.21 -1.25 3.27
CA GLU A 45 -12.42 -1.43 4.71
C GLU A 45 -12.62 -2.92 5.01
N GLY A 46 -11.98 -3.40 6.07
CA GLY A 46 -12.07 -4.78 6.49
C GLY A 46 -11.07 -5.10 7.60
N MET A 47 -11.05 -6.36 7.99
CA MET A 47 -10.13 -6.91 8.98
C MET A 47 -9.11 -7.82 8.28
N VAL A 48 -7.83 -7.68 8.63
CA VAL A 48 -6.81 -8.60 8.11
C VAL A 48 -6.95 -9.94 8.82
N VAL A 49 -7.21 -11.00 8.04
CA VAL A 49 -7.39 -12.36 8.57
C VAL A 49 -6.13 -13.22 8.40
N ALA A 50 -5.30 -12.93 7.41
CA ALA A 50 -4.08 -13.70 7.14
C ALA A 50 -3.08 -12.93 6.28
N LEU A 51 -1.81 -13.30 6.41
CA LEU A 51 -0.72 -12.93 5.51
C LEU A 51 -0.30 -14.17 4.70
N THR A 52 -0.31 -14.08 3.38
CA THR A 52 0.03 -15.18 2.47
C THR A 52 1.19 -14.79 1.57
N GLU A 53 2.24 -15.61 1.56
CA GLU A 53 3.35 -15.48 0.62
C GLU A 53 3.10 -16.35 -0.62
N VAL A 54 3.19 -15.74 -1.80
CA VAL A 54 3.06 -16.42 -3.09
C VAL A 54 4.40 -16.37 -3.79
N THR A 55 5.03 -17.53 -3.97
CA THR A 55 6.35 -17.68 -4.59
C THR A 55 6.38 -16.99 -5.95
N GLY A 56 7.33 -16.05 -6.12
CA GLY A 56 7.52 -15.29 -7.35
C GLY A 56 6.55 -14.12 -7.55
N LYS A 57 5.52 -13.94 -6.69
CA LYS A 57 4.57 -12.82 -6.77
C LYS A 57 4.64 -11.85 -5.59
N GLY A 58 5.13 -12.30 -4.44
CA GLY A 58 5.28 -11.49 -3.23
C GLY A 58 4.33 -11.88 -2.12
N LEU A 59 4.08 -10.94 -1.21
CA LEU A 59 3.22 -11.15 -0.04
C LEU A 59 1.91 -10.40 -0.16
N PHE A 60 0.86 -11.03 0.36
CA PHE A 60 -0.51 -10.57 0.26
C PHE A 60 -1.20 -10.65 1.61
N ILE A 61 -1.90 -9.58 2.00
CA ILE A 61 -2.89 -9.64 3.07
C ILE A 61 -4.21 -10.13 2.50
N ASN A 62 -4.87 -10.99 3.26
CA ASN A 62 -6.24 -11.42 3.00
C ASN A 62 -7.15 -10.71 4.00
N LEU A 63 -8.21 -10.11 3.49
CA LEU A 63 -9.23 -9.45 4.30
C LEU A 63 -10.44 -10.38 4.48
N ASP A 64 -11.20 -10.15 5.55
CA ASP A 64 -12.48 -10.82 5.82
C ASP A 64 -13.52 -10.62 4.70
N THR A 65 -13.39 -9.55 3.91
CA THR A 65 -14.18 -9.28 2.70
C THR A 65 -13.81 -10.15 1.49
N HIS A 66 -12.93 -11.15 1.68
CA HIS A 66 -12.35 -12.01 0.65
C HIS A 66 -11.43 -11.27 -0.35
N ALA A 67 -11.13 -9.99 -0.09
CA ALA A 67 -10.19 -9.24 -0.89
C ALA A 67 -8.75 -9.59 -0.53
N THR A 68 -7.87 -9.55 -1.53
CA THR A 68 -6.44 -9.79 -1.37
C THR A 68 -5.64 -8.60 -1.90
N ILE A 69 -4.71 -8.10 -1.07
CA ILE A 69 -3.94 -6.89 -1.38
C ILE A 69 -2.46 -7.21 -1.18
N ARG A 70 -1.64 -6.88 -2.18
CA ARG A 70 -0.18 -7.08 -2.11
C ARG A 70 0.45 -6.05 -1.19
N ILE A 71 1.29 -6.48 -0.24
CA ILE A 71 1.76 -5.63 0.86
C ILE A 71 2.71 -4.51 0.42
N ASP A 72 3.43 -4.70 -0.68
CA ASP A 72 4.31 -3.69 -1.28
C ASP A 72 3.54 -2.51 -1.89
N ARG A 73 2.23 -2.65 -2.07
CA ARG A 73 1.36 -1.59 -2.62
C ARG A 73 0.54 -0.87 -1.57
N ILE A 74 0.65 -1.26 -0.30
CA ILE A 74 -0.12 -0.64 0.77
C ILE A 74 0.51 0.69 1.13
N ILE A 75 -0.28 1.76 1.01
CA ILE A 75 0.07 3.12 1.39
C ILE A 75 -0.12 3.27 2.90
N THR A 76 -1.29 2.88 3.41
CA THR A 76 -1.54 2.81 4.87
C THR A 76 -2.41 1.60 5.21
N LEU A 77 -2.09 0.97 6.34
CA LEU A 77 -2.85 -0.12 6.96
C LEU A 77 -3.42 0.39 8.28
N PHE A 78 -4.73 0.65 8.34
CA PHE A 78 -5.41 1.12 9.55
C PHE A 78 -4.83 2.42 10.16
N GLY A 79 -4.29 3.28 9.30
CA GLY A 79 -3.60 4.52 9.66
C GLY A 79 -2.09 4.38 9.89
N ILE A 80 -1.55 3.16 9.86
CA ILE A 80 -0.11 2.89 9.96
C ILE A 80 0.51 2.98 8.57
N PRO A 81 1.56 3.79 8.35
CA PRO A 81 2.27 3.88 7.07
C PRO A 81 2.76 2.52 6.59
N GLY A 82 2.51 2.23 5.31
CA GLY A 82 2.92 1.00 4.64
C GLY A 82 4.11 1.15 3.71
N ALA A 83 4.46 0.06 3.03
CA ALA A 83 5.60 -0.01 2.13
C ALA A 83 5.53 1.03 0.99
N ALA A 84 4.33 1.34 0.50
CA ALA A 84 4.11 2.31 -0.58
C ALA A 84 3.88 3.75 -0.07
N TYR A 85 3.97 3.99 1.25
CA TYR A 85 3.74 5.33 1.81
C TYR A 85 4.72 6.36 1.26
N ASN A 86 6.00 6.00 1.16
CA ASN A 86 7.04 6.91 0.64
C ASN A 86 6.80 7.31 -0.82
N GLU A 87 6.30 6.38 -1.64
CA GLU A 87 5.94 6.67 -3.04
C GLU A 87 4.75 7.62 -3.11
N TYR A 88 3.72 7.39 -2.29
CA TYR A 88 2.56 8.27 -2.18
C TYR A 88 2.96 9.68 -1.69
N ASP A 89 3.80 9.77 -0.65
CA ASP A 89 4.28 11.03 -0.08
C ASP A 89 5.15 11.82 -1.08
N ALA A 90 6.06 11.15 -1.79
CA ALA A 90 6.85 11.77 -2.84
C ALA A 90 5.98 12.28 -4.00
N HIS A 91 4.95 11.52 -4.41
CA HIS A 91 4.04 11.92 -5.46
C HIS A 91 3.13 13.09 -5.04
N ALA A 92 2.80 13.21 -3.75
CA ALA A 92 2.11 14.37 -3.20
C ALA A 92 3.02 15.61 -3.15
N ASN A 93 4.29 15.44 -2.76
CA ASN A 93 5.27 16.52 -2.70
C ASN A 93 5.69 17.05 -4.08
N ALA A 94 5.68 16.22 -5.12
CA ALA A 94 5.98 16.65 -6.50
C ALA A 94 5.00 17.73 -7.02
N CYS A 95 3.75 17.74 -6.55
CA CYS A 95 2.80 18.82 -6.88
C CYS A 95 3.11 20.15 -6.16
N MET A 96 3.83 20.12 -5.04
CA MET A 96 4.23 21.35 -4.32
C MET A 96 5.45 22.03 -4.94
N GLU A 97 6.36 21.27 -5.57
CA GLU A 97 7.54 21.86 -6.23
C GLU A 97 7.17 22.66 -7.50
N CYS A 98 5.99 22.47 -8.09
CA CYS A 98 5.57 23.25 -9.26
C CYS A 98 5.19 24.71 -8.96
N ASN A 99 4.98 25.09 -7.69
CA ASN A 99 4.59 26.46 -7.30
C ASN A 99 5.68 27.23 -6.53
N TYR A 100 6.85 26.63 -6.28
CA TYR A 100 7.95 27.27 -5.54
C TYR A 100 8.94 27.97 -6.49
N GLY A 101 8.41 28.73 -7.46
CA GLY A 101 9.20 29.31 -8.54
C GLY A 101 8.51 30.39 -9.36
N GLU A 102 7.63 31.21 -8.76
CA GLU A 102 7.32 32.53 -9.34
C GLU A 102 7.86 33.62 -8.39
N ASP A 103 9.06 34.06 -8.74
CA ASP A 103 9.42 35.47 -8.94
C ASP A 103 8.63 36.49 -8.11
N TRP A 104 9.22 36.91 -6.98
CA TRP A 104 8.91 38.20 -6.38
C TRP A 104 10.13 39.09 -6.66
N GLU A 105 10.01 39.96 -7.66
CA GLU A 105 10.95 41.07 -7.95
C GLU A 105 11.28 41.91 -6.70
#